data_AF-A0A7N0TGX7-F1
#
_entry.id   AF-A0A7N0TGX7-F1
#
_cell.length_a   1.000
_cell.length_b   1.000
_cell.length_c   1.000
_cell.angle_alpha   90.00
_cell.angle_beta   90.00
_cell.angle_gamma   90.00
#
_symmetry.space_group_name_H-M   'P 1'
#
loop_
_entity.id
_entity.type
_entity.pdbx_description
1 polymer ?
#
loop_
_entity_poly.entity_id
_entity_poly.type
_entity_poly.pdbx_seq_one_letter_code
_entity_poly.pdbx_strand_id
1 'polypeptide(L)'
;MRESMLNKCPVSSYDQVSEVIKNELGGKPEELFKEFDPIPIASASLAQVHVAHTHDGQKVAVKVQHIHMTDTAAADHATVDLIVTTLHRLFPSFDYRWLVDEMAESLPKELDFMVEAKNSEKCLDNFRKLSPHIAQYVYAPRVHWNLSTSKLLTMEFIDGVQVNDLAAIQKLRIQPKEVSKLISEAFAEMMFKHGFVHCDPHHANVLIRPLPSQGRFFFGQRKPQLVLLDHGLYKELDLTTRYNYAALWKGLVFSDAKAIKEYCVKLGAGEDLYALFAAILTMRPWNKVIDPAVDHLVMKGNDSDRSELQMYASQYFNEISELLRRLPRVLLLMLKTNDCLRAVNSSLRQGSSLESFLIIGRVSSEAVIEAKRLQARSIFERMSLWFEEMLVEARLWGMQLALWLLHIRKALCN
;
A
#
# COMPACT_ATOMS: atom_id res chain seq x y z
N MET A 1 6.98 20.76 9.30
CA MET A 1 7.64 20.82 7.96
C MET A 1 6.94 19.91 6.94
N ARG A 2 6.78 18.60 7.17
CA ARG A 2 6.00 17.70 6.27
C ARG A 2 4.51 18.10 6.14
N GLU A 3 3.84 18.42 7.24
CA GLU A 3 2.47 18.97 7.22
C GLU A 3 2.36 20.32 6.50
N SER A 4 3.41 21.16 6.53
CA SER A 4 3.38 22.46 5.82
C SER A 4 3.70 22.34 4.33
N MET A 5 4.26 21.21 3.88
CA MET A 5 4.52 20.94 2.46
C MET A 5 3.32 20.25 1.78
N LEU A 6 2.60 19.38 2.50
CA LEU A 6 1.38 18.73 1.98
C LEU A 6 0.17 19.68 1.93
N ASN A 7 0.08 20.66 2.84
CA ASN A 7 -0.99 21.66 2.83
C ASN A 7 -0.77 22.84 1.86
N LYS A 8 0.28 22.80 1.04
CA LYS A 8 0.61 23.84 0.05
C LYS A 8 0.93 23.24 -1.33
N CYS A 9 0.16 22.24 -1.76
CA CYS A 9 0.23 21.81 -3.15
C CYS A 9 -0.19 22.97 -4.08
N PRO A 10 0.45 23.09 -5.26
CA PRO A 10 0.10 24.15 -6.19
C PRO A 10 -1.36 24.01 -6.62
N VAL A 11 -2.04 25.13 -6.81
CA VAL A 11 -3.39 25.16 -7.37
C VAL A 11 -3.32 25.97 -8.65
N SER A 12 -3.56 25.30 -9.77
CA SER A 12 -3.70 25.94 -11.08
C SER A 12 -4.96 26.79 -11.12
N SER A 13 -4.90 27.91 -11.83
CA SER A 13 -6.08 28.74 -12.06
C SER A 13 -7.12 27.97 -12.89
N TYR A 14 -8.38 28.37 -12.80
CA TYR A 14 -9.44 27.77 -13.61
C TYR A 14 -9.16 27.91 -15.11
N ASP A 15 -8.58 29.03 -15.55
CA ASP A 15 -8.22 29.23 -16.96
C ASP A 15 -7.21 28.18 -17.43
N GLN A 16 -6.19 27.87 -16.63
CA GLN A 16 -5.22 26.82 -16.93
C GLN A 16 -5.88 25.43 -16.98
N VAL A 17 -6.80 25.15 -16.04
CA VAL A 17 -7.58 23.90 -16.04
C VAL A 17 -8.44 23.78 -17.29
N SER A 18 -9.16 24.85 -17.64
CA SER A 18 -10.00 24.90 -18.83
C SER A 18 -9.17 24.75 -20.11
N GLU A 19 -7.96 25.30 -20.14
CA GLU A 19 -7.04 25.16 -21.27
C GLU A 19 -6.58 23.70 -21.43
N VAL A 20 -6.17 23.03 -20.34
CA VAL A 20 -5.80 21.61 -20.38
C VAL A 20 -6.97 20.75 -20.87
N ILE A 21 -8.17 20.92 -20.30
CA ILE A 21 -9.37 20.17 -20.71
C ILE A 21 -9.68 20.41 -22.19
N LYS A 22 -9.62 21.66 -22.66
CA LYS A 22 -9.86 22.01 -24.05
C LYS A 22 -8.85 21.38 -25.00
N ASN A 23 -7.57 21.35 -24.62
CA ASN A 23 -6.52 20.76 -25.44
C ASN A 23 -6.64 19.24 -25.52
N GLU A 24 -7.07 18.59 -24.45
CA GLU A 24 -7.17 17.12 -24.36
C GLU A 24 -8.47 16.56 -24.96
N LEU A 25 -9.61 17.25 -24.74
CA LEU A 25 -10.94 16.77 -25.15
C LEU A 25 -11.58 17.59 -26.28
N GLY A 26 -10.96 18.69 -26.71
CA GLY A 26 -11.44 19.52 -27.82
C GLY A 26 -12.58 20.49 -27.49
N GLY A 27 -13.00 20.58 -26.23
CA GLY A 27 -14.09 21.44 -25.78
C GLY A 27 -13.83 22.05 -24.40
N LYS A 28 -14.51 23.14 -24.07
CA LYS A 28 -14.40 23.76 -22.74
C LYS A 28 -15.14 22.91 -21.68
N PRO A 29 -14.81 23.03 -20.38
CA PRO A 29 -15.51 22.30 -19.32
C PRO A 29 -17.03 22.47 -19.37
N GLU A 30 -17.53 23.68 -19.69
CA GLU A 30 -18.96 23.98 -19.76
C GLU A 30 -19.68 23.36 -20.98
N GLU A 31 -18.93 22.91 -21.98
CA GLU A 31 -19.46 22.19 -23.15
C GLU A 31 -19.49 20.68 -22.89
N LEU A 32 -18.45 20.17 -22.21
CA LEU A 32 -18.24 18.74 -21.96
C LEU A 32 -19.03 18.22 -20.76
N PHE A 33 -19.28 19.07 -19.77
CA PHE A 33 -20.01 18.75 -18.55
C PHE A 33 -21.24 19.64 -18.42
N LYS A 34 -22.29 19.11 -17.77
CA LYS A 34 -23.49 19.89 -17.43
C LYS A 34 -23.16 20.96 -16.38
N GLU A 35 -22.34 20.59 -15.41
CA GLU A 35 -21.83 21.47 -14.36
C GLU A 35 -20.38 21.10 -14.10
N PHE A 36 -19.52 22.09 -13.88
CA PHE A 36 -18.12 21.90 -13.51
C PHE A 36 -17.77 22.90 -12.41
N ASP A 37 -17.28 22.41 -11.27
CA ASP A 37 -16.89 23.27 -10.14
C ASP A 37 -15.50 23.86 -10.42
N PRO A 38 -15.37 25.20 -10.57
CA PRO A 38 -14.08 25.83 -10.82
C PRO A 38 -13.13 25.72 -9.62
N ILE A 39 -13.64 25.43 -8.42
CA ILE A 39 -12.84 25.26 -7.20
C ILE A 39 -12.47 23.77 -7.07
N PRO A 40 -11.17 23.42 -7.02
CA PRO A 40 -10.78 22.03 -6.83
C PRO A 40 -11.11 21.56 -5.41
N ILE A 41 -11.55 20.31 -5.29
CA ILE A 41 -11.78 19.64 -3.99
C ILE A 41 -10.51 19.08 -3.37
N ALA A 42 -9.48 18.84 -4.19
CA ALA A 42 -8.18 18.36 -3.78
C ALA A 42 -7.11 18.82 -4.76
N SER A 43 -5.88 18.99 -4.27
CA SER A 43 -4.69 19.22 -5.09
C SER A 43 -3.52 18.38 -4.56
N ALA A 44 -2.70 17.89 -5.48
CA ALA A 44 -1.50 17.10 -5.25
C ALA A 44 -0.32 17.69 -6.05
N SER A 45 0.82 17.00 -6.09
CA SER A 45 2.01 17.49 -6.81
C SER A 45 1.82 17.56 -8.34
N LEU A 46 1.15 16.57 -8.94
CA LEU A 46 1.02 16.44 -10.40
C LEU A 46 -0.31 16.96 -10.94
N ALA A 47 -1.35 17.03 -10.10
CA ALA A 47 -2.71 17.30 -10.54
C ALA A 47 -3.60 17.84 -9.43
N GLN A 48 -4.72 18.42 -9.86
CA GLN A 48 -5.83 18.78 -8.99
C GLN A 48 -7.13 18.11 -9.43
N VAL A 49 -8.07 17.95 -8.51
CA VAL A 49 -9.33 17.25 -8.74
C VAL A 49 -10.49 18.21 -8.58
N HIS A 50 -11.34 18.26 -9.59
CA HIS A 50 -12.58 19.04 -9.62
C HIS A 50 -13.81 18.14 -9.54
N VAL A 51 -14.91 18.69 -9.06
CA VAL A 51 -16.22 18.01 -9.12
C VAL A 51 -16.95 18.49 -10.37
N ALA A 52 -17.57 17.56 -11.08
CA ALA A 52 -18.43 17.88 -12.20
C ALA A 52 -19.66 16.98 -12.25
N HIS A 53 -20.65 17.36 -13.06
CA HIS A 53 -21.78 16.53 -13.45
C HIS A 53 -21.75 16.30 -14.95
N THR A 54 -21.82 15.04 -15.38
CA THR A 54 -21.98 14.71 -16.81
C THR A 54 -23.34 15.17 -17.33
N HIS A 55 -23.50 15.26 -18.64
CA HIS A 55 -24.81 15.54 -19.27
C HIS A 55 -25.88 14.50 -18.93
N ASP A 56 -25.45 13.26 -18.64
CA ASP A 56 -26.31 12.17 -18.15
C ASP A 56 -26.66 12.30 -16.65
N GLY A 57 -26.21 13.36 -15.97
CA GLY A 57 -26.50 13.65 -14.57
C GLY A 57 -25.64 12.90 -13.55
N GLN A 58 -24.57 12.21 -13.98
CA GLN A 58 -23.68 11.49 -13.08
C GLN A 58 -22.67 12.45 -12.45
N LYS A 59 -22.54 12.41 -11.11
CA LYS A 59 -21.51 13.16 -10.39
C LYS A 59 -20.16 12.48 -10.54
N VAL A 60 -19.15 13.23 -10.99
CA VAL A 60 -17.81 12.74 -11.30
C VAL A 60 -16.72 13.58 -10.62
N ALA A 61 -15.58 12.95 -10.40
CA ALA A 61 -14.33 13.59 -10.03
C ALA A 61 -13.45 13.68 -11.28
N VAL A 62 -12.99 14.88 -11.63
CA VAL A 62 -12.17 15.17 -12.80
C VAL A 62 -10.77 15.56 -12.33
N LYS A 63 -9.82 14.64 -12.43
CA LYS A 63 -8.40 14.86 -12.11
C LYS A 63 -7.71 15.45 -13.33
N VAL A 64 -7.18 16.66 -13.19
CA VAL A 64 -6.56 17.47 -14.25
C VAL A 64 -5.09 17.68 -13.91
N GLN A 65 -4.18 17.28 -14.80
CA GLN A 65 -2.74 17.50 -14.62
C GLN A 65 -2.42 19.00 -14.62
N HIS A 66 -1.51 19.43 -13.73
CA HIS A 66 -1.04 20.82 -13.75
C HIS A 66 -0.32 21.13 -15.06
N ILE A 67 -0.48 22.37 -15.55
CA ILE A 67 0.18 22.83 -16.77
C ILE A 67 1.71 22.74 -16.62
N HIS A 68 2.40 22.35 -17.71
CA HIS A 68 3.86 22.17 -17.81
C HIS A 68 4.49 21.02 -17.00
N MET A 69 3.73 20.18 -16.29
CA MET A 69 4.31 19.04 -15.55
C MET A 69 5.08 18.06 -16.45
N THR A 70 4.57 17.77 -17.65
CA THR A 70 5.28 16.92 -18.61
C THR A 70 6.56 17.57 -19.13
N ASP A 71 6.54 18.90 -19.31
CA ASP A 71 7.65 19.64 -19.93
C ASP A 71 8.82 19.84 -18.94
N THR A 72 8.53 19.96 -17.64
CA THR A 72 9.56 20.11 -16.60
C THR A 72 10.12 18.76 -16.13
N ALA A 73 9.38 17.66 -16.29
CA ALA A 73 9.79 16.34 -15.82
C ALA A 73 11.18 15.91 -16.33
N ALA A 74 11.50 16.20 -17.60
CA ALA A 74 12.81 15.88 -18.17
C ALA A 74 13.94 16.73 -17.54
N ALA A 75 13.67 18.00 -17.25
CA ALA A 75 14.62 18.89 -16.59
C ALA A 75 14.84 18.51 -15.12
N ASP A 76 13.77 18.13 -14.42
CA ASP A 76 13.83 17.63 -13.04
C ASP A 76 14.65 16.34 -12.96
N HIS A 77 14.39 15.39 -13.87
CA HIS A 77 15.17 14.16 -13.98
C HIS A 77 16.66 14.44 -14.22
N ALA A 78 17.00 15.32 -15.17
CA ALA A 78 18.39 15.70 -15.45
C ALA A 78 19.07 16.37 -14.24
N THR A 79 18.31 17.15 -13.48
CA THR A 79 18.81 17.83 -12.27
C THR A 79 19.09 16.82 -11.16
N VAL A 80 18.19 15.88 -10.91
CA VAL A 80 18.38 14.82 -9.92
C VAL A 80 19.57 13.94 -10.30
N ASP A 81 19.70 13.55 -11.56
CA ASP A 81 20.83 12.77 -12.06
C ASP A 81 22.17 13.49 -11.83
N LEU A 82 22.23 14.78 -12.16
CA LEU A 82 23.43 15.60 -11.93
C LEU A 82 23.80 15.66 -10.44
N ILE A 83 22.82 15.88 -9.56
CA ILE A 83 23.04 15.97 -8.11
C ILE A 83 23.57 14.64 -7.59
N VAL A 84 22.88 13.54 -7.91
CA VAL A 84 23.21 12.21 -7.41
C VAL A 84 24.56 11.74 -7.93
N THR A 85 24.85 11.96 -9.21
CA THR A 85 26.15 11.62 -9.80
C THR A 85 27.27 12.47 -9.20
N THR A 86 27.03 13.74 -8.92
CA THR A 86 28.02 14.62 -8.26
C THR A 86 28.26 14.21 -6.81
N LEU A 87 27.21 13.89 -6.06
CA LEU A 87 27.32 13.39 -4.68
C LEU A 87 28.11 12.09 -4.64
N HIS A 88 27.86 11.16 -5.56
CA HIS A 88 28.62 9.91 -5.64
C HIS A 88 30.12 10.14 -5.92
N ARG A 89 30.47 11.13 -6.75
CA ARG A 89 31.88 11.50 -7.00
C ARG A 89 32.56 12.06 -5.75
N LEU A 90 31.83 12.86 -4.96
CA LEU A 90 32.37 13.47 -3.73
C LEU A 90 32.39 12.49 -2.55
N PHE A 91 31.39 11.62 -2.46
CA PHE A 91 31.20 10.64 -1.39
C PHE A 91 30.82 9.28 -1.98
N PRO A 92 31.80 8.45 -2.40
CA PRO A 92 31.53 7.17 -3.07
C PRO A 92 30.68 6.18 -2.27
N SER A 93 30.64 6.32 -0.94
CA SER A 93 29.80 5.53 -0.05
C SER A 93 28.30 5.83 -0.17
N PHE A 94 27.91 6.94 -0.80
CA PHE A 94 26.52 7.32 -1.05
C PHE A 94 26.18 7.06 -2.52
N ASP A 95 25.65 5.88 -2.81
CA ASP A 95 25.17 5.54 -4.14
C ASP A 95 23.64 5.58 -4.20
N TYR A 96 23.11 6.74 -4.63
CA TYR A 96 21.69 6.94 -4.87
C TYR A 96 21.33 6.94 -6.35
N ARG A 97 22.24 6.54 -7.25
CA ARG A 97 21.98 6.56 -8.71
C ARG A 97 20.79 5.69 -9.08
N TRP A 98 20.54 4.66 -8.29
CA TRP A 98 19.34 3.85 -8.41
C TRP A 98 18.02 4.63 -8.29
N LEU A 99 18.00 5.77 -7.60
CA LEU A 99 16.83 6.64 -7.50
C LEU A 99 16.53 7.29 -8.85
N VAL A 100 17.58 7.61 -9.61
CA VAL A 100 17.46 8.13 -10.98
C VAL A 100 16.84 7.07 -11.87
N ASP A 101 17.33 5.83 -11.80
CA ASP A 101 16.76 4.70 -12.56
C ASP A 101 15.28 4.49 -12.22
N GLU A 102 14.92 4.55 -10.93
CA GLU A 102 13.53 4.43 -10.50
C GLU A 102 12.67 5.60 -10.99
N MET A 103 13.16 6.84 -10.92
CA MET A 103 12.45 8.01 -11.46
C MET A 103 12.26 7.91 -12.97
N ALA A 104 13.27 7.47 -13.71
CA ALA A 104 13.18 7.26 -15.16
C ALA A 104 12.10 6.25 -15.54
N GLU A 105 11.90 5.21 -14.72
CA GLU A 105 10.88 4.18 -14.95
C GLU A 105 9.48 4.58 -14.48
N SER A 106 9.38 5.29 -13.35
CA SER A 106 8.11 5.60 -12.68
C SER A 106 7.47 6.89 -13.15
N LEU A 107 8.25 7.95 -13.36
CA LEU A 107 7.73 9.28 -13.68
C LEU A 107 6.89 9.32 -14.97
N PRO A 108 7.28 8.66 -16.08
CA PRO A 108 6.44 8.61 -17.28
C PRO A 108 5.09 7.92 -17.03
N LYS A 109 5.05 6.91 -16.14
CA LYS A 109 3.82 6.19 -15.79
C LYS A 109 2.92 7.05 -14.90
N GLU A 110 3.49 7.84 -13.99
CA GLU A 110 2.73 8.76 -13.14
C GLU A 110 2.16 9.96 -13.91
N LEU A 111 2.80 10.36 -15.01
CA LEU A 111 2.34 11.44 -15.90
C LEU A 111 1.27 11.01 -16.92
N ASP A 112 1.03 9.71 -17.08
CA ASP A 112 0.01 9.16 -17.99
C ASP A 112 -1.15 8.56 -17.20
N PHE A 113 -2.24 9.33 -17.05
CA PHE A 113 -3.42 8.87 -16.34
C PHE A 113 -4.17 7.71 -17.01
N MET A 114 -3.85 7.37 -18.27
CA MET A 114 -4.38 6.14 -18.87
C MET A 114 -3.76 4.90 -18.24
N VAL A 115 -2.54 4.99 -17.71
CA VAL A 115 -1.91 3.92 -16.93
C VAL A 115 -2.64 3.77 -15.60
N GLU A 116 -2.89 4.87 -14.89
CA GLU A 116 -3.65 4.89 -13.63
C GLU A 116 -5.05 4.29 -13.80
N ALA A 117 -5.78 4.70 -14.85
CA ALA A 117 -7.11 4.16 -15.17
C ALA A 117 -7.09 2.64 -15.37
N LYS A 118 -6.15 2.13 -16.17
CA LYS A 118 -5.99 0.68 -16.42
C LYS A 118 -5.59 -0.09 -15.17
N ASN A 119 -4.72 0.48 -14.34
CA ASN A 119 -4.32 -0.11 -13.06
C ASN A 119 -5.53 -0.29 -12.13
N SER A 120 -6.43 0.68 -12.10
CA SER A 120 -7.65 0.60 -11.27
C SER A 120 -8.56 -0.57 -11.67
N GLU A 121 -8.77 -0.79 -12.98
CA GLU A 121 -9.57 -1.90 -13.48
C GLU A 121 -8.87 -3.25 -13.23
N LYS A 122 -7.55 -3.33 -13.49
CA LYS A 122 -6.73 -4.53 -13.23
C LYS A 122 -6.74 -4.91 -11.76
N CYS A 123 -6.66 -3.93 -10.85
CA CYS A 123 -6.74 -4.15 -9.41
C CYS A 123 -8.06 -4.85 -9.04
N LEU A 124 -9.20 -4.32 -9.48
CA LEU A 124 -10.51 -4.92 -9.20
C LEU A 124 -10.69 -6.29 -9.86
N ASP A 125 -10.17 -6.49 -11.07
CA ASP A 125 -10.19 -7.79 -11.75
C ASP A 125 -9.37 -8.85 -10.98
N ASN A 126 -8.19 -8.48 -10.47
CA ASN A 126 -7.39 -9.36 -9.62
C ASN A 126 -8.13 -9.75 -8.34
N PHE A 127 -8.79 -8.81 -7.65
CA PHE A 127 -9.62 -9.15 -6.50
C PHE A 127 -10.73 -10.14 -6.85
N ARG A 128 -11.43 -9.95 -7.98
CA ARG A 128 -12.49 -10.88 -8.41
C ARG A 128 -11.97 -12.27 -8.74
N LYS A 129 -10.81 -12.37 -9.40
CA LYS A 129 -10.23 -13.63 -9.88
C LYS A 129 -9.47 -14.40 -8.81
N LEU A 130 -8.67 -13.70 -8.01
CA LEU A 130 -7.68 -14.28 -7.10
C LEU A 130 -8.10 -14.21 -5.63
N SER A 131 -8.96 -13.26 -5.25
CA SER A 131 -9.43 -13.06 -3.87
C SER A 131 -10.94 -12.85 -3.76
N PRO A 132 -11.77 -13.75 -4.34
CA PRO A 132 -13.23 -13.56 -4.43
C PRO A 132 -13.92 -13.40 -3.07
N HIS A 133 -13.33 -13.94 -1.99
CA HIS A 133 -13.84 -13.86 -0.63
C HIS A 133 -13.89 -12.41 -0.09
N ILE A 134 -13.02 -11.50 -0.57
CA ILE A 134 -13.01 -10.09 -0.17
C ILE A 134 -13.36 -9.11 -1.30
N ALA A 135 -13.55 -9.59 -2.53
CA ALA A 135 -13.69 -8.74 -3.71
C ALA A 135 -14.81 -7.68 -3.62
N GLN A 136 -15.91 -7.97 -2.93
CA GLN A 136 -17.00 -6.99 -2.75
C GLN A 136 -16.65 -5.85 -1.78
N TYR A 137 -15.64 -6.03 -0.93
CA TYR A 137 -15.23 -5.06 0.08
C TYR A 137 -14.13 -4.13 -0.40
N VAL A 138 -13.58 -4.34 -1.60
CA VAL A 138 -12.60 -3.45 -2.24
C VAL A 138 -13.20 -2.85 -3.51
N TYR A 139 -13.04 -1.55 -3.69
CA TYR A 139 -13.62 -0.81 -4.79
C TYR A 139 -12.62 0.22 -5.33
N ALA A 140 -12.74 0.52 -6.61
CA ALA A 140 -12.08 1.64 -7.27
C ALA A 140 -13.17 2.38 -8.07
N PRO A 141 -13.16 3.73 -8.08
CA PRO A 141 -14.11 4.51 -8.85
C PRO A 141 -14.16 4.08 -10.32
N ARG A 142 -15.36 4.02 -10.90
CA ARG A 142 -15.50 3.69 -12.32
C ARG A 142 -14.90 4.80 -13.18
N VAL A 143 -14.06 4.43 -14.15
CA VAL A 143 -13.47 5.36 -15.12
C VAL A 143 -14.48 5.73 -16.20
N HIS A 144 -14.58 7.01 -16.53
CA HIS A 144 -15.30 7.52 -17.69
C HIS A 144 -14.33 7.68 -18.86
N TRP A 145 -14.10 6.58 -19.59
CA TRP A 145 -13.10 6.50 -20.65
C TRP A 145 -13.26 7.55 -21.75
N ASN A 146 -14.49 7.92 -22.11
CA ASN A 146 -14.77 8.94 -23.12
C ASN A 146 -14.40 10.37 -22.67
N LEU A 147 -14.14 10.57 -21.38
CA LEU A 147 -13.76 11.84 -20.76
C LEU A 147 -12.40 11.74 -20.08
N SER A 148 -11.57 10.78 -20.50
CA SER A 148 -10.24 10.54 -19.92
C SER A 148 -9.19 10.43 -21.03
N THR A 149 -8.01 10.97 -20.76
CA THR A 149 -6.82 11.00 -21.61
C THR A 149 -5.57 10.78 -20.75
N SER A 150 -4.37 10.97 -21.29
CA SER A 150 -3.13 10.89 -20.51
C SER A 150 -2.98 12.01 -19.48
N LYS A 151 -3.66 13.16 -19.66
CA LYS A 151 -3.57 14.31 -18.74
C LYS A 151 -4.88 14.62 -18.00
N LEU A 152 -5.95 13.89 -18.32
CA LEU A 152 -7.26 14.05 -17.71
C LEU A 152 -7.82 12.69 -17.29
N LEU A 153 -8.22 12.53 -16.03
CA LEU A 153 -8.88 11.31 -15.56
C LEU A 153 -10.23 11.67 -14.94
N THR A 154 -11.30 11.26 -15.62
CA THR A 154 -12.66 11.41 -15.12
C THR A 154 -13.13 10.09 -14.53
N MET A 155 -13.56 10.11 -13.27
CA MET A 155 -14.01 8.92 -12.55
C MET A 155 -15.28 9.20 -11.72
N GLU A 156 -16.00 8.14 -11.35
CA GLU A 156 -17.13 8.21 -10.44
C GLU A 156 -16.78 9.01 -9.17
N PHE A 157 -17.63 9.97 -8.80
CA PHE A 157 -17.46 10.65 -7.52
C PHE A 157 -17.89 9.73 -6.38
N ILE A 158 -17.00 9.46 -5.43
CA ILE A 158 -17.30 8.63 -4.26
C ILE A 158 -17.53 9.49 -3.03
N ASP A 159 -18.71 9.34 -2.44
CA ASP A 159 -19.01 9.84 -1.10
C ASP A 159 -18.50 8.82 -0.06
N GLY A 160 -17.47 9.22 0.69
CA GLY A 160 -16.79 8.39 1.68
C GLY A 160 -15.96 9.26 2.63
N VAL A 161 -15.50 8.64 3.72
CA VAL A 161 -14.69 9.31 4.75
C VAL A 161 -13.24 8.87 4.65
N GLN A 162 -12.30 9.74 4.98
CA GLN A 162 -10.88 9.39 4.97
C GLN A 162 -10.59 8.29 6.01
N VAL A 163 -9.68 7.39 5.66
CA VAL A 163 -9.37 6.22 6.50
C VAL A 163 -8.79 6.56 7.89
N ASN A 164 -8.18 7.73 8.04
CA ASN A 164 -7.64 8.21 9.31
C ASN A 164 -8.66 9.02 10.15
N ASP A 165 -9.87 9.30 9.63
CA ASP A 165 -10.91 10.02 10.36
C ASP A 165 -11.78 9.04 11.16
N LEU A 166 -11.31 8.68 12.35
CA LEU A 166 -12.01 7.81 13.28
C LEU A 166 -13.44 8.29 13.61
N ALA A 167 -13.61 9.60 13.79
CA ALA A 167 -14.90 10.17 14.18
C ALA A 167 -15.92 10.02 13.05
N ALA A 168 -15.51 10.28 11.80
CA ALA A 168 -16.35 10.11 10.64
C ALA A 168 -16.68 8.62 10.36
N ILE A 169 -15.71 7.71 10.52
CA ILE A 169 -15.92 6.25 10.41
C ILE A 169 -16.96 5.78 11.44
N GLN A 170 -16.86 6.24 12.69
CA GLN A 170 -17.82 5.90 13.73
C GLN A 170 -19.23 6.46 13.44
N LYS A 171 -19.33 7.68 12.88
CA LYS A 171 -20.61 8.26 12.42
C LYS A 171 -21.28 7.40 11.33
N LEU A 172 -20.50 6.72 10.50
CA LEU A 172 -20.99 5.74 9.53
C LEU A 172 -21.44 4.40 10.15
N ARG A 173 -21.32 4.25 11.49
CA ARG A 173 -21.57 3.00 12.24
C ARG A 173 -20.68 1.84 11.81
N ILE A 174 -19.44 2.14 11.43
CA ILE A 174 -18.41 1.17 11.06
C ILE A 174 -17.43 1.02 12.21
N GLN A 175 -17.00 -0.22 12.53
CA GLN A 175 -15.92 -0.43 13.50
C GLN A 175 -14.57 -0.10 12.86
N PRO A 176 -13.75 0.80 13.45
CA PRO A 176 -12.38 1.05 12.98
C PRO A 176 -11.52 -0.22 12.91
N LYS A 177 -11.77 -1.17 13.82
CA LYS A 177 -11.11 -2.48 13.84
C LYS A 177 -11.35 -3.27 12.55
N GLU A 178 -12.58 -3.29 12.05
CA GLU A 178 -12.94 -3.98 10.80
C GLU A 178 -12.31 -3.29 9.58
N VAL A 179 -12.16 -1.96 9.60
CA VAL A 179 -11.44 -1.22 8.56
C VAL A 179 -9.97 -1.61 8.53
N SER A 180 -9.30 -1.61 9.69
CA SER A 180 -7.89 -1.99 9.81
C SER A 180 -7.65 -3.45 9.38
N LYS A 181 -8.57 -4.36 9.72
CA LYS A 181 -8.55 -5.75 9.24
C LYS A 181 -8.64 -5.79 7.71
N LEU A 182 -9.65 -5.15 7.14
CA LEU A 182 -9.89 -5.14 5.69
C LEU A 182 -8.70 -4.57 4.91
N ILE A 183 -8.08 -3.49 5.39
CA ILE A 183 -6.90 -2.90 4.76
C ILE A 183 -5.71 -3.86 4.82
N SER A 184 -5.46 -4.46 5.99
CA SER A 184 -4.37 -5.42 6.14
C SER A 184 -4.57 -6.62 5.21
N GLU A 185 -5.81 -7.11 5.08
CA GLU A 185 -6.18 -8.24 4.22
C GLU A 185 -6.07 -7.88 2.74
N ALA A 186 -6.64 -6.75 2.30
CA ALA A 186 -6.58 -6.31 0.91
C ALA A 186 -5.14 -6.12 0.41
N PHE A 187 -4.27 -5.52 1.22
CA PHE A 187 -2.88 -5.32 0.83
C PHE A 187 -2.03 -6.59 0.92
N ALA A 188 -2.29 -7.46 1.91
CA ALA A 188 -1.64 -8.77 1.94
C ALA A 188 -2.00 -9.61 0.70
N GLU A 189 -3.26 -9.57 0.26
CA GLU A 189 -3.74 -10.25 -0.95
C GLU A 189 -3.05 -9.70 -2.22
N MET A 190 -2.96 -8.37 -2.36
CA MET A 190 -2.21 -7.73 -3.46
C MET A 190 -0.74 -8.16 -3.48
N MET A 191 -0.08 -8.16 -2.32
CA MET A 191 1.34 -8.50 -2.18
C MET A 191 1.64 -9.97 -2.44
N PHE A 192 0.90 -10.87 -1.81
CA PHE A 192 1.27 -12.30 -1.77
C PHE A 192 0.55 -13.15 -2.81
N LYS A 193 -0.71 -12.82 -3.15
CA LYS A 193 -1.52 -13.60 -4.10
C LYS A 193 -1.57 -12.98 -5.48
N HIS A 194 -1.80 -11.67 -5.59
CA HIS A 194 -1.94 -11.02 -6.89
C HIS A 194 -0.59 -10.82 -7.56
N GLY A 195 0.42 -10.37 -6.80
CA GLY A 195 1.69 -9.92 -7.37
C GLY A 195 1.55 -8.61 -8.16
N PHE A 196 0.44 -7.88 -7.96
CA PHE A 196 0.20 -6.56 -8.52
C PHE A 196 -0.12 -5.65 -7.34
N VAL A 197 0.87 -4.87 -6.93
CA VAL A 197 0.89 -4.23 -5.62
C VAL A 197 0.72 -2.74 -5.79
N HIS A 198 -0.30 -2.18 -5.11
CA HIS A 198 -0.42 -0.74 -4.96
C HIS A 198 0.64 -0.25 -3.95
N CYS A 199 1.56 0.60 -4.41
CA CYS A 199 2.72 1.04 -3.64
C CYS A 199 2.59 2.40 -2.95
N ASP A 200 1.39 3.00 -2.96
CA ASP A 200 1.14 4.28 -2.29
C ASP A 200 -0.21 4.34 -1.55
N PRO A 201 -0.42 3.50 -0.52
CA PRO A 201 -1.66 3.49 0.25
C PRO A 201 -1.69 4.64 1.28
N HIS A 202 -1.40 5.84 0.82
CA HIS A 202 -1.49 7.03 1.66
C HIS A 202 -2.95 7.21 2.12
N HIS A 203 -3.15 7.68 3.34
CA HIS A 203 -4.51 7.82 3.91
C HIS A 203 -5.43 8.72 3.07
N ALA A 204 -4.85 9.67 2.32
CA ALA A 204 -5.59 10.53 1.40
C ALA A 204 -6.15 9.79 0.16
N ASN A 205 -5.52 8.67 -0.23
CA ASN A 205 -5.90 7.88 -1.42
C ASN A 205 -6.86 6.73 -1.08
N VAL A 206 -7.29 6.65 0.18
CA VAL A 206 -8.09 5.56 0.72
C VAL A 206 -9.32 6.13 1.43
N LEU A 207 -10.49 5.90 0.84
CA LEU A 207 -11.77 6.24 1.45
C LEU A 207 -12.46 5.00 2.01
N ILE A 208 -13.25 5.23 3.06
CA ILE A 208 -14.12 4.25 3.68
C ILE A 208 -15.55 4.67 3.45
N ARG A 209 -16.36 3.74 2.93
CA ARG A 209 -17.81 3.88 2.90
C ARG A 209 -18.48 2.62 3.42
N PRO A 210 -19.76 2.67 3.81
CA PRO A 210 -20.49 1.45 4.11
C PRO A 210 -20.71 0.60 2.86
N LEU A 211 -20.64 -0.73 3.00
CA LEU A 211 -20.87 -1.65 1.89
C LEU A 211 -22.25 -1.40 1.24
N PRO A 212 -22.33 -1.06 -0.06
CA PRO A 212 -23.59 -0.67 -0.69
C PRO A 212 -24.65 -1.78 -0.75
N SER A 213 -24.22 -3.04 -0.86
CA SER A 213 -25.11 -4.21 -0.95
C SER A 213 -25.77 -4.60 0.37
N GLN A 214 -25.30 -4.07 1.50
CA GLN A 214 -26.01 -4.20 2.76
C GLN A 214 -27.15 -3.19 2.78
N GLY A 215 -28.39 -3.69 2.69
CA GLY A 215 -29.59 -2.88 2.90
C GLY A 215 -29.49 -2.04 4.18
N ARG A 216 -30.31 -0.98 4.29
CA ARG A 216 -30.31 -0.09 5.47
C ARG A 216 -30.76 -0.86 6.72
N PHE A 217 -29.83 -1.51 7.40
CA PHE A 217 -30.06 -2.03 8.74
C PHE A 217 -30.20 -0.84 9.69
N PHE A 218 -31.42 -0.63 10.20
CA PHE A 218 -31.72 0.47 11.13
C PHE A 218 -31.03 0.29 12.49
N PHE A 219 -30.75 -0.97 12.87
CA PHE A 219 -30.02 -1.35 14.07
C PHE A 219 -28.85 -2.25 13.70
N GLY A 220 -27.63 -1.85 14.06
CA GLY A 220 -26.43 -2.66 13.86
C GLY A 220 -25.25 -1.90 13.26
N GLN A 221 -24.09 -2.56 13.31
CA GLN A 221 -22.83 -2.12 12.75
C GLN A 221 -22.81 -2.42 11.25
N ARG A 222 -22.35 -1.47 10.42
CA ARG A 222 -22.26 -1.65 8.96
C ARG A 222 -20.89 -2.22 8.59
N LYS A 223 -20.84 -3.07 7.56
CA LYS A 223 -19.56 -3.53 7.02
C LYS A 223 -18.90 -2.43 6.20
N PRO A 224 -17.57 -2.20 6.35
CA PRO A 224 -16.85 -1.24 5.54
C PRO A 224 -16.64 -1.77 4.11
N GLN A 225 -16.56 -0.85 3.15
CA GLN A 225 -15.95 -1.05 1.85
C GLN A 225 -14.79 -0.07 1.72
N LEU A 226 -13.63 -0.61 1.34
CA LEU A 226 -12.41 0.11 1.04
C LEU A 226 -12.49 0.65 -0.38
N VAL A 227 -12.31 1.95 -0.56
CA VAL A 227 -12.27 2.60 -1.87
C VAL A 227 -10.87 3.14 -2.10
N LEU A 228 -10.19 2.60 -3.11
CA LEU A 228 -8.85 3.02 -3.54
C LEU A 228 -9.00 4.05 -4.66
N LEU A 229 -8.53 5.27 -4.43
CA LEU A 229 -8.69 6.40 -5.35
C LEU A 229 -7.55 6.55 -6.35
N ASP A 230 -6.30 6.51 -5.85
CA ASP A 230 -5.11 6.70 -6.67
C ASP A 230 -4.57 5.35 -7.11
N HIS A 231 -4.39 5.19 -8.42
CA HIS A 231 -3.82 3.97 -9.00
C HIS A 231 -2.57 4.23 -9.85
N GLY A 232 -1.90 5.37 -9.66
CA GLY A 232 -0.71 5.77 -10.41
C GLY A 232 0.51 4.91 -10.09
N LEU A 233 0.68 4.50 -8.83
CA LEU A 233 1.86 3.76 -8.38
C LEU A 233 1.54 2.28 -8.08
N TYR A 234 1.78 1.44 -9.09
CA TYR A 234 1.75 -0.02 -8.99
C TYR A 234 3.08 -0.65 -9.42
N LYS A 235 3.43 -1.77 -8.79
CA LYS A 235 4.51 -2.64 -9.26
C LYS A 235 4.06 -4.09 -9.37
N GLU A 236 4.64 -4.78 -10.34
CA GLU A 236 4.44 -6.21 -10.54
C GLU A 236 5.58 -7.00 -9.90
N LEU A 237 5.21 -8.04 -9.16
CA LEU A 237 6.13 -9.01 -8.60
C LEU A 237 6.09 -10.26 -9.49
N ASP A 238 7.25 -10.64 -10.03
CA ASP A 238 7.39 -11.94 -10.66
C ASP A 238 7.13 -13.06 -9.65
N LEU A 239 6.81 -14.25 -10.15
CA LEU A 239 6.43 -15.39 -9.32
C LEU A 239 7.51 -15.77 -8.30
N THR A 240 8.80 -15.63 -8.65
CA THR A 240 9.92 -16.00 -7.77
C THR A 240 10.06 -14.99 -6.65
N THR A 241 10.09 -13.70 -6.98
CA THR A 241 10.16 -12.63 -5.97
C THR A 241 8.94 -12.67 -5.05
N ARG A 242 7.73 -12.83 -5.60
CA ARG A 242 6.49 -12.94 -4.83
C ARG A 242 6.51 -14.12 -3.86
N TYR A 243 6.93 -15.30 -4.33
CA TYR A 243 7.05 -16.49 -3.48
C TYR A 243 8.06 -16.29 -2.35
N ASN A 244 9.26 -15.80 -2.68
CA ASN A 244 10.30 -15.57 -1.69
C ASN A 244 9.87 -14.52 -0.65
N TYR A 245 9.16 -13.48 -1.09
CA TYR A 245 8.64 -12.45 -0.18
C TYR A 245 7.53 -12.98 0.73
N ALA A 246 6.59 -13.78 0.20
CA ALA A 246 5.59 -14.46 1.01
C ALA A 246 6.23 -15.42 2.02
N ALA A 247 7.22 -16.19 1.60
CA ALA A 247 7.91 -17.13 2.47
C ALA A 247 8.76 -16.43 3.55
N LEU A 248 9.35 -15.27 3.24
CA LEU A 248 10.00 -14.41 4.23
C LEU A 248 8.99 -13.94 5.28
N TRP A 249 7.84 -13.40 4.87
CA TRP A 249 6.80 -12.96 5.82
C TRP A 249 6.23 -14.09 6.66
N LYS A 250 6.03 -15.28 6.08
CA LYS A 250 5.69 -16.49 6.83
C LYS A 250 6.74 -16.78 7.90
N GLY A 251 8.03 -16.75 7.53
CA GLY A 251 9.14 -16.96 8.47
C GLY A 251 9.18 -15.92 9.60
N LEU A 252 8.98 -14.63 9.27
CA LEU A 252 8.94 -13.53 10.23
C LEU A 252 7.80 -13.71 11.25
N VAL A 253 6.59 -14.05 10.80
CA VAL A 253 5.42 -14.19 11.67
C VAL A 253 5.54 -15.43 12.59
N PHE A 254 6.19 -16.50 12.14
CA PHE A 254 6.39 -17.71 12.93
C PHE A 254 7.77 -17.80 13.61
N SER A 255 8.54 -16.70 13.62
CA SER A 255 9.88 -16.63 14.24
C SER A 255 10.86 -17.72 13.74
N ASP A 256 10.72 -18.13 12.47
CA ASP A 256 11.58 -19.16 11.86
C ASP A 256 12.88 -18.52 11.36
N ALA A 257 13.88 -18.45 12.22
CA ALA A 257 15.18 -17.84 11.92
C ALA A 257 15.85 -18.42 10.67
N LYS A 258 15.70 -19.72 10.41
CA LYS A 258 16.30 -20.38 9.24
C LYS A 258 15.59 -19.94 7.96
N ALA A 259 14.26 -19.96 7.96
CA ALA A 259 13.47 -19.49 6.82
C ALA A 259 13.71 -18.01 6.55
N ILE A 260 13.74 -17.17 7.58
CA ILE A 260 14.01 -15.72 7.46
C ILE A 260 15.35 -15.51 6.74
N LYS A 261 16.41 -16.16 7.22
CA LYS A 261 17.74 -16.06 6.60
C LYS A 261 17.71 -16.49 5.13
N GLU A 262 17.17 -17.67 4.85
CA GLU A 262 17.10 -18.23 3.49
C GLU A 262 16.41 -17.26 2.51
N TYR A 263 15.24 -16.75 2.88
CA TYR A 263 14.45 -15.91 1.98
C TYR A 263 14.96 -14.47 1.89
N CYS A 264 15.57 -13.92 2.94
CA CYS A 264 16.31 -12.66 2.84
C CYS A 264 17.47 -12.77 1.83
N VAL A 265 18.24 -13.86 1.86
CA VAL A 265 19.33 -14.10 0.91
C VAL A 265 18.80 -14.22 -0.51
N LYS A 266 17.73 -15.00 -0.72
CA LYS A 266 17.07 -15.15 -2.04
C LYS A 266 16.49 -13.85 -2.59
N LEU A 267 16.14 -12.89 -1.72
CA LEU A 267 15.66 -11.56 -2.10
C LEU A 267 16.79 -10.54 -2.30
N GLY A 268 18.05 -10.97 -2.18
CA GLY A 268 19.22 -10.14 -2.47
C GLY A 268 19.86 -9.44 -1.26
N ALA A 269 19.38 -9.67 -0.04
CA ALA A 269 20.00 -9.05 1.14
C ALA A 269 21.46 -9.52 1.36
N GLY A 270 21.75 -10.77 1.01
CA GLY A 270 23.04 -11.42 1.29
C GLY A 270 23.09 -12.06 2.68
N GLU A 271 24.13 -12.87 2.90
CA GLU A 271 24.35 -13.65 4.14
C GLU A 271 24.72 -12.76 5.34
N ASP A 272 25.20 -11.55 5.07
CA ASP A 272 25.68 -10.54 6.01
C ASP A 272 24.57 -9.58 6.47
N LEU A 273 23.57 -9.29 5.63
CA LEU A 273 22.54 -8.27 5.91
C LEU A 273 21.12 -8.81 6.12
N TYR A 274 20.92 -10.13 6.16
CA TYR A 274 19.58 -10.72 6.34
C TYR A 274 18.88 -10.26 7.62
N ALA A 275 19.63 -10.12 8.73
CA ALA A 275 19.10 -9.69 10.02
C ALA A 275 18.69 -8.22 9.99
N LEU A 276 19.48 -7.37 9.34
CA LEU A 276 19.15 -5.96 9.11
C LEU A 276 17.91 -5.82 8.21
N PHE A 277 17.82 -6.61 7.15
CA PHE A 277 16.66 -6.59 6.27
C PHE A 277 15.38 -7.01 7.00
N ALA A 278 15.43 -8.08 7.78
CA ALA A 278 14.33 -8.49 8.65
C ALA A 278 13.97 -7.41 9.68
N ALA A 279 14.97 -6.72 10.23
CA ALA A 279 14.77 -5.65 11.19
C ALA A 279 14.06 -4.43 10.59
N ILE A 280 14.46 -3.99 9.39
CA ILE A 280 13.79 -2.90 8.66
C ILE A 280 12.37 -3.32 8.27
N LEU A 281 12.20 -4.54 7.76
CA LEU A 281 10.90 -5.06 7.35
C LEU A 281 9.91 -5.16 8.49
N THR A 282 10.36 -5.35 9.74
CA THR A 282 9.48 -5.50 10.92
C THR A 282 9.47 -4.28 11.83
N MET A 283 10.43 -3.37 11.66
CA MET A 283 10.77 -2.32 12.62
C MET A 283 11.06 -2.90 14.01
N ARG A 284 11.81 -4.00 14.05
CA ARG A 284 12.19 -4.69 15.29
C ARG A 284 13.65 -5.15 15.21
N PRO A 285 14.43 -5.05 16.30
CA PRO A 285 15.77 -5.60 16.31
C PRO A 285 15.72 -7.13 16.19
N TRP A 286 16.79 -7.74 15.66
CA TRP A 286 16.84 -9.16 15.33
C TRP A 286 16.43 -10.09 16.48
N ASN A 287 16.90 -9.81 17.70
CA ASN A 287 16.54 -10.57 18.91
C ASN A 287 15.04 -10.60 19.19
N LYS A 288 14.29 -9.55 18.79
CA LYS A 288 12.83 -9.51 18.87
C LYS A 288 12.16 -10.21 17.68
N VAL A 289 12.77 -10.16 16.50
CA VAL A 289 12.24 -10.85 15.30
C VAL A 289 12.21 -12.37 15.48
N ILE A 290 13.18 -12.94 16.18
CA ILE A 290 13.26 -14.39 16.43
C ILE A 290 12.71 -14.81 17.80
N ASP A 291 12.10 -13.89 18.55
CA ASP A 291 11.50 -14.19 19.84
C ASP A 291 10.27 -15.11 19.61
N PRO A 292 10.13 -16.23 20.34
CA PRO A 292 9.00 -17.14 20.20
C PRO A 292 7.69 -16.59 20.79
N ALA A 293 7.71 -15.43 21.46
CA ALA A 293 6.52 -14.77 21.97
C ALA A 293 5.52 -14.44 20.85
N VAL A 294 4.22 -14.61 21.12
CA VAL A 294 3.15 -14.39 20.13
C VAL A 294 3.06 -12.93 19.68
N ASP A 295 3.47 -11.99 20.53
CA ASP A 295 3.46 -10.54 20.27
C ASP A 295 4.84 -9.98 19.91
N HIS A 296 5.79 -10.82 19.50
CA HIS A 296 7.19 -10.44 19.25
C HIS A 296 7.35 -9.33 18.20
N LEU A 297 6.49 -9.28 17.19
CA LEU A 297 6.48 -8.22 16.16
C LEU A 297 5.68 -6.97 16.56
N VAL A 298 4.97 -6.98 17.68
CA VAL A 298 4.14 -5.84 18.12
C VAL A 298 5.00 -4.75 18.72
N MET A 299 5.00 -3.57 18.10
CA MET A 299 5.52 -2.38 18.74
C MET A 299 4.54 -1.90 19.81
N LYS A 300 5.03 -1.67 21.02
CA LYS A 300 4.20 -1.18 22.13
C LYS A 300 3.99 0.34 22.05
N GLY A 301 4.80 1.01 21.22
CA GLY A 301 4.66 2.44 20.92
C GLY A 301 5.24 3.34 22.02
N ASN A 302 6.04 2.76 22.91
CA ASN A 302 6.70 3.43 24.02
C ASN A 302 7.89 4.24 23.49
N ASP A 303 8.32 5.27 24.23
CA ASP A 303 9.49 6.07 23.87
C ASP A 303 10.76 5.21 23.71
N SER A 304 10.87 4.11 24.47
CA SER A 304 11.95 3.14 24.34
C SER A 304 12.04 2.50 22.96
N ASP A 305 10.91 2.10 22.36
CA ASP A 305 10.87 1.45 21.04
C ASP A 305 11.34 2.43 19.95
N ARG A 306 10.96 3.71 20.08
CA ARG A 306 11.36 4.77 19.15
C ARG A 306 12.85 5.10 19.27
N SER A 307 13.36 5.23 20.48
CA SER A 307 14.79 5.49 20.72
C SER A 307 15.67 4.34 20.24
N GLU A 308 15.26 3.09 20.45
CA GLU A 308 15.99 1.90 19.97
C GLU A 308 16.09 1.89 18.44
N LEU A 309 14.98 2.18 17.72
CA LEU A 309 14.98 2.28 16.27
C LEU A 309 15.84 3.43 15.73
N GLN A 310 15.83 4.58 16.40
CA GLN A 310 16.65 5.72 15.99
C GLN A 310 18.14 5.44 16.16
N MET A 311 18.54 4.82 17.27
CA MET A 311 19.91 4.35 17.49
C MET A 311 20.32 3.32 16.43
N TYR A 312 19.43 2.38 16.11
CA TYR A 312 19.65 1.38 15.07
C TYR A 312 19.92 2.05 13.71
N ALA A 313 19.09 3.01 13.30
CA ALA A 313 19.26 3.71 12.03
C ALA A 313 20.60 4.49 11.94
N SER A 314 21.02 5.14 13.03
CA SER A 314 22.29 5.87 13.07
C SER A 314 23.51 4.94 13.07
N GLN A 315 23.42 3.79 13.75
CA GLN A 315 24.52 2.83 13.84
C GLN A 315 24.73 2.05 12.53
N TYR A 316 23.65 1.69 11.84
CA TYR A 316 23.68 0.83 10.65
C TYR A 316 23.52 1.60 9.33
N PHE A 317 23.82 2.90 9.31
CA PHE A 317 23.57 3.74 8.13
C PHE A 317 24.24 3.20 6.86
N ASN A 318 25.50 2.76 6.96
CA ASN A 318 26.25 2.23 5.81
C ASN A 318 25.66 0.91 5.32
N GLU A 319 25.32 0.02 6.25
CA GLU A 319 24.70 -1.28 5.99
C GLU A 319 23.30 -1.13 5.40
N ILE A 320 22.53 -0.11 5.83
CA ILE A 320 21.23 0.23 5.25
C ILE A 320 21.42 0.67 3.80
N SER A 321 22.35 1.59 3.51
CA SER A 321 22.64 2.01 2.14
C SER A 321 23.05 0.84 1.25
N GLU A 322 23.91 -0.06 1.75
CA GLU A 322 24.34 -1.25 1.03
C GLU A 322 23.18 -2.22 0.78
N LEU A 323 22.33 -2.45 1.78
CA LEU A 323 21.14 -3.29 1.62
C LEU A 323 20.19 -2.72 0.55
N LEU A 324 19.88 -1.41 0.60
CA LEU A 324 19.02 -0.75 -0.38
C LEU A 324 19.60 -0.82 -1.82
N ARG A 325 20.93 -0.86 -1.94
CA ARG A 325 21.61 -1.04 -3.22
C ARG A 325 21.43 -2.45 -3.79
N ARG A 326 21.45 -3.49 -2.94
CA ARG A 326 21.35 -4.90 -3.34
C ARG A 326 19.92 -5.37 -3.61
N LEU A 327 18.94 -4.84 -2.87
CA LEU A 327 17.56 -5.27 -2.99
C LEU A 327 16.96 -4.90 -4.36
N PRO A 328 16.13 -5.78 -4.96
CA PRO A 328 15.32 -5.44 -6.12
C PRO A 328 14.47 -4.19 -5.86
N ARG A 329 14.36 -3.31 -6.86
CA ARG A 329 13.67 -2.02 -6.76
C ARG A 329 12.22 -2.15 -6.28
N VAL A 330 11.53 -3.19 -6.76
CA VAL A 330 10.16 -3.49 -6.33
C VAL A 330 10.04 -3.67 -4.82
N LEU A 331 11.03 -4.27 -4.15
CA LEU A 331 11.01 -4.47 -2.70
C LEU A 331 11.19 -3.16 -1.93
N LEU A 332 11.92 -2.18 -2.49
CA LEU A 332 12.08 -0.86 -1.87
C LEU A 332 10.74 -0.14 -1.76
N LEU A 333 9.92 -0.22 -2.82
CA LEU A 333 8.57 0.31 -2.80
C LEU A 333 7.66 -0.48 -1.85
N MET A 334 7.83 -1.79 -1.72
CA MET A 334 7.11 -2.58 -0.73
C MET A 334 7.44 -2.15 0.72
N LEU A 335 8.69 -1.75 1.01
CA LEU A 335 9.04 -1.18 2.31
C LEU A 335 8.20 0.08 2.60
N LYS A 336 8.12 0.99 1.62
CA LYS A 336 7.26 2.19 1.70
C LYS A 336 5.79 1.82 1.91
N THR A 337 5.27 0.84 1.16
CA THR A 337 3.89 0.35 1.31
C THR A 337 3.62 -0.12 2.73
N ASN A 338 4.51 -0.94 3.30
CA ASN A 338 4.35 -1.47 4.65
C ASN A 338 4.33 -0.35 5.70
N ASP A 339 5.15 0.69 5.53
CA ASP A 339 5.17 1.83 6.44
C ASP A 339 3.89 2.68 6.35
N CYS A 340 3.37 2.92 5.14
CA CYS A 340 2.07 3.59 4.98
C CYS A 340 0.93 2.77 5.62
N LEU A 341 0.90 1.44 5.42
CA LEU A 341 -0.10 0.57 6.02
C LEU A 341 -0.02 0.56 7.55
N ARG A 342 1.17 0.60 8.12
CA ARG A 342 1.37 0.75 9.57
C ARG A 342 0.83 2.07 10.08
N ALA A 343 1.08 3.18 9.36
CA ALA A 343 0.59 4.49 9.73
C ALA A 343 -0.95 4.57 9.68
N VAL A 344 -1.58 3.93 8.70
CA VAL A 344 -3.04 3.80 8.62
C VAL A 344 -3.58 2.91 9.74
N ASN A 345 -2.92 1.78 10.03
CA ASN A 345 -3.34 0.91 11.11
C ASN A 345 -3.18 1.56 12.50
N SER A 346 -2.15 2.38 12.71
CA SER A 346 -1.94 3.10 13.97
C SER A 346 -2.93 4.25 14.17
N SER A 347 -3.36 4.93 13.11
CA SER A 347 -4.44 5.92 13.21
C SER A 347 -5.80 5.28 13.50
N LEU A 348 -6.04 4.07 12.99
CA LEU A 348 -7.28 3.33 13.20
C LEU A 348 -7.39 2.63 14.57
N ARG A 349 -6.27 2.39 15.27
CA ARG A 349 -6.24 1.60 16.52
C ARG A 349 -5.49 2.31 17.64
N GLN A 350 -6.12 2.44 18.80
CA GLN A 350 -5.45 2.80 20.07
C GLN A 350 -4.63 1.64 20.70
N GLY A 351 -4.09 0.72 19.89
CA GLY A 351 -3.22 -0.36 20.36
C GLY A 351 -3.68 -1.78 19.96
N SER A 352 -3.08 -2.29 18.88
CA SER A 352 -2.52 -3.66 18.75
C SER A 352 -2.34 -3.98 17.26
N SER A 353 -1.09 -3.94 16.80
CA SER A 353 -0.65 -4.25 15.43
C SER A 353 -0.69 -5.76 15.10
N LEU A 354 -1.15 -6.58 16.04
CA LEU A 354 -0.92 -8.02 15.98
C LEU A 354 -1.89 -8.77 15.07
N GLU A 355 -3.15 -8.33 15.00
CA GLU A 355 -4.09 -8.91 14.04
C GLU A 355 -3.62 -8.70 12.60
N SER A 356 -2.97 -7.56 12.30
CA SER A 356 -2.35 -7.33 11.00
C SER A 356 -1.26 -8.36 10.70
N PHE A 357 -0.40 -8.69 11.66
CA PHE A 357 0.60 -9.75 11.48
C PHE A 357 -0.02 -11.14 11.36
N LEU A 358 -1.12 -11.44 12.04
CA LEU A 358 -1.85 -12.70 11.86
C LEU A 358 -2.46 -12.82 10.46
N ILE A 359 -3.03 -11.73 9.93
CA ILE A 359 -3.54 -11.67 8.55
C ILE A 359 -2.40 -11.88 7.56
N ILE A 360 -1.29 -11.14 7.72
CA ILE A 360 -0.10 -11.30 6.89
C ILE A 360 0.44 -12.73 6.96
N GLY A 361 0.54 -13.31 8.15
CA GLY A 361 0.97 -14.69 8.37
C GLY A 361 0.07 -15.71 7.67
N ARG A 362 -1.24 -15.51 7.73
CA ARG A 362 -2.23 -16.35 7.03
C ARG A 362 -2.07 -16.25 5.51
N VAL A 363 -2.23 -15.05 4.95
CA VAL A 363 -2.25 -14.83 3.49
C VAL A 363 -0.89 -15.21 2.87
N SER A 364 0.22 -14.88 3.53
CA SER A 364 1.56 -15.28 3.06
C SER A 364 1.76 -16.80 3.11
N SER A 365 1.25 -17.47 4.14
CA SER A 365 1.34 -18.94 4.22
C SER A 365 0.49 -19.64 3.18
N GLU A 366 -0.74 -19.16 2.95
CA GLU A 366 -1.62 -19.63 1.87
C GLU A 366 -0.93 -19.49 0.52
N ALA A 367 -0.34 -18.33 0.23
CA ALA A 367 0.39 -18.09 -1.03
C ALA A 367 1.57 -19.05 -1.22
N VAL A 368 2.33 -19.34 -0.16
CA VAL A 368 3.44 -20.31 -0.21
C VAL A 368 2.93 -21.73 -0.45
N ILE A 369 1.86 -22.14 0.24
CA ILE A 369 1.27 -23.48 0.10
C ILE A 369 0.67 -23.66 -1.29
N GLU A 370 -0.03 -22.65 -1.81
CA GLU A 370 -0.60 -22.66 -3.16
C GLU A 370 0.48 -22.80 -4.24
N ALA A 371 1.57 -22.03 -4.13
CA ALA A 371 2.71 -22.13 -5.03
C ALA A 371 3.36 -23.53 -5.00
N LYS A 372 3.55 -24.12 -3.81
CA LYS A 372 4.04 -25.50 -3.67
C LYS A 372 3.05 -26.52 -4.25
N ARG A 373 1.74 -26.30 -4.09
CA ARG A 373 0.68 -27.19 -4.59
C ARG A 373 0.64 -27.24 -6.12
N LEU A 374 0.88 -26.12 -6.79
CA LEU A 374 1.00 -26.05 -8.25
C LEU A 374 2.20 -26.86 -8.78
N GLN A 375 3.25 -27.01 -7.98
CA GLN A 375 4.45 -27.77 -8.36
C GLN A 375 4.38 -29.25 -7.93
N ALA A 376 3.47 -29.62 -7.03
CA ALA A 376 3.34 -30.96 -6.48
C ALA A 376 2.89 -31.98 -7.55
N ARG A 377 3.71 -33.00 -7.76
CA ARG A 377 3.49 -34.06 -8.76
C ARG A 377 2.97 -35.35 -8.13
N SER A 378 3.22 -35.56 -6.83
CA SER A 378 2.85 -36.78 -6.11
C SER A 378 1.68 -36.57 -5.13
N ILE A 379 0.90 -37.63 -4.90
CA ILE A 379 -0.14 -37.67 -3.86
C ILE A 379 0.48 -37.47 -2.47
N PHE A 380 1.67 -38.04 -2.23
CA PHE A 380 2.37 -37.87 -0.95
C PHE A 380 2.77 -36.42 -0.68
N GLU A 381 3.24 -35.70 -1.72
CA GLU A 381 3.53 -34.26 -1.62
C GLU A 381 2.26 -33.47 -1.32
N ARG A 382 1.14 -33.80 -1.97
CA ARG A 382 -0.16 -33.15 -1.68
C ARG A 382 -0.64 -33.40 -0.27
N MET A 383 -0.47 -34.62 0.26
CA MET A 383 -0.79 -34.95 1.66
C MET A 383 0.11 -34.20 2.64
N SER A 384 1.41 -34.12 2.35
CA SER A 384 2.36 -33.35 3.16
C SER A 384 2.00 -31.87 3.21
N LEU A 385 1.62 -31.28 2.06
CA LEU A 385 1.16 -29.89 1.98
C LEU A 385 -0.15 -29.66 2.74
N TRP A 386 -1.08 -30.61 2.70
CA TRP A 386 -2.29 -30.55 3.49
C TRP A 386 -2.00 -30.57 5.00
N PHE A 387 -1.03 -31.37 5.44
CA PHE A 387 -0.58 -31.37 6.84
C PHE A 387 0.13 -30.05 7.21
N GLU A 388 0.95 -29.48 6.31
CA GLU A 388 1.57 -28.15 6.49
C GLU A 388 0.50 -27.06 6.65
N GLU A 389 -0.55 -27.08 5.84
CA GLU A 389 -1.69 -26.17 5.90
C GLU A 389 -2.43 -26.27 7.25
N MET A 390 -2.74 -27.50 7.70
CA MET A 390 -3.34 -27.73 9.01
C MET A 390 -2.46 -27.22 10.16
N LEU A 391 -1.15 -27.44 10.08
CA LEU A 391 -0.21 -26.99 11.11
C LEU A 391 -0.14 -25.46 11.18
N VAL A 392 -0.16 -24.78 10.03
CA VAL A 392 -0.22 -23.31 9.95
C VAL A 392 -1.50 -22.79 10.59
N GLU A 393 -2.67 -23.34 10.24
CA GLU A 393 -3.95 -22.93 10.82
C GLU A 393 -3.98 -23.18 12.34
N ALA A 394 -3.47 -24.33 12.80
CA ALA A 394 -3.36 -24.63 14.23
C ALA A 394 -2.46 -23.62 14.98
N ARG A 395 -1.33 -23.22 14.38
CA ARG A 395 -0.44 -22.19 14.95
C ARG A 395 -1.11 -20.84 15.01
N LEU A 396 -1.74 -20.40 13.92
CA LEU A 396 -2.46 -19.12 13.88
C LEU A 396 -3.60 -19.08 14.90
N TRP A 397 -4.33 -20.19 15.05
CA TRP A 397 -5.38 -20.32 16.06
C TRP A 397 -4.81 -20.26 17.49
N GLY A 398 -3.69 -20.95 17.74
CA GLY A 398 -2.98 -20.88 19.02
C GLY A 398 -2.51 -19.46 19.35
N MET A 399 -1.97 -18.74 18.37
CA MET A 399 -1.60 -17.32 18.52
C MET A 399 -2.82 -16.46 18.83
N GLN A 400 -3.93 -16.63 18.10
CA GLN A 400 -5.17 -15.89 18.35
C GLN A 400 -5.74 -16.16 19.75
N LEU A 401 -5.70 -17.41 20.22
CA LEU A 401 -6.12 -17.78 21.56
C LEU A 401 -5.22 -17.14 22.64
N ALA A 402 -3.90 -17.19 22.47
CA ALA A 402 -2.95 -16.55 23.38
C ALA A 402 -3.22 -15.05 23.50
N LEU A 403 -3.62 -14.41 22.41
CA LEU A 403 -3.99 -12.99 22.41
C LEU A 403 -5.28 -12.69 23.10
N TRP A 404 -6.28 -13.52 22.89
CA TRP A 404 -7.53 -13.38 23.62
C TRP A 404 -7.29 -13.49 25.13
N LEU A 405 -6.45 -14.43 25.57
CA LEU A 405 -6.03 -14.57 26.97
C LEU A 405 -5.25 -13.35 27.49
N LEU A 406 -4.34 -12.78 26.70
CA LEU A 406 -3.60 -11.57 27.06
C LEU A 406 -4.52 -10.36 27.24
N HIS A 407 -5.53 -10.20 26.37
CA HIS A 407 -6.52 -9.13 26.49
C HIS A 407 -7.38 -9.30 27.76
N ILE A 408 -7.82 -10.52 28.07
CA ILE A 408 -8.56 -10.81 29.30
C ILE A 408 -7.72 -10.46 30.52
N ARG A 409 -6.46 -10.91 30.55
CA ARG A 409 -5.56 -10.59 31.67
C ARG A 409 -5.40 -9.09 31.86
N LYS A 410 -5.24 -8.33 30.77
CA LYS A 410 -5.13 -6.87 30.83
C LYS A 410 -6.42 -6.19 31.30
N ALA A 411 -7.58 -6.72 30.93
CA ALA A 411 -8.89 -6.23 31.37
C ALA A 411 -9.22 -6.60 32.83
N LEU A 412 -8.59 -7.64 33.38
CA LEU A 412 -8.72 -8.03 34.79
C LEU A 412 -7.72 -7.31 35.72
N CYS A 413 -6.62 -6.79 35.18
CA CYS A 413 -5.60 -6.05 35.93
C CYS A 413 -5.78 -4.51 35.90
N ASN A 414 -6.66 -4.01 35.05
CA ASN A 414 -7.14 -2.62 35.03
C ASN A 414 -8.54 -2.56 35.65
#